data_AF-A0A4Q8BE05-F1
#
_entry.id   AF-A0A4Q8BE05-F1
#
_cell.length_a   1.000
_cell.length_b   1.000
_cell.length_c   1.000
_cell.angle_alpha   90.00
_cell.angle_beta   90.00
_cell.angle_gamma   90.00
#
_symmetry.space_group_name_H-M   'P 1'
#
loop_
_entity.id
_entity.type
_entity.pdbx_description
1 polymer ?
#
loop_
_entity_poly.entity_id
_entity_poly.type
_entity_poly.pdbx_seq_one_letter_code
_entity_poly.pdbx_strand_id
1 'polypeptide(L)'
;MGSRPRPWDYVQLQINGELIVWERGRTNFAQLHRRVTAGRDLLRVARERPAHYVLFDLLADAGGHVILNLPLAQRRARLEQLLADAPAQLTLTPQTADMRQVSDWLLNWTVAAGIEGVVSKRLDSRYEPGRRGWSKFRTRIVTEAIIGGVTGSISRPETVLLGRFVRRGRLRYTGRSHPLTLDQRAALAELLSPPRIPRHGTAHPWPQPLPASWTGQLDRPEPLPYVQVEPTVVAEIDADMALNTGAGAIGCGT
;
A
#
# COMPACT_ATOMS: atom_id res chain seq x y z
N MET A 1 9.52 22.51 -49.42
CA MET A 1 8.91 23.01 -48.16
C MET A 1 8.33 21.79 -47.44
N GLY A 2 9.13 21.16 -46.59
CA GLY A 2 8.74 19.93 -45.88
C GLY A 2 7.79 20.26 -44.73
N SER A 3 6.61 19.65 -44.71
CA SER A 3 5.66 19.76 -43.62
C SER A 3 6.29 19.27 -42.31
N ARG A 4 6.24 20.09 -41.25
CA ARG A 4 6.56 19.64 -39.89
C ARG A 4 5.61 18.49 -39.51
N PRO A 5 6.12 17.34 -39.01
CA PRO A 5 5.26 16.28 -38.51
C PRO A 5 4.40 16.80 -37.35
N ARG A 6 3.17 16.30 -37.25
CA ARG A 6 2.20 16.64 -36.21
C ARG A 6 2.62 16.00 -34.87
N PRO A 7 2.16 16.53 -33.72
CA PRO A 7 2.47 15.99 -32.39
C PRO A 7 2.03 14.53 -32.14
N TRP A 8 1.41 13.88 -33.12
CA TRP A 8 0.85 12.52 -33.04
C TRP A 8 1.34 11.62 -34.17
N ASP A 9 2.31 12.06 -34.97
CA ASP A 9 3.02 11.21 -35.95
C ASP A 9 4.01 10.25 -35.24
N TYR A 10 3.80 10.00 -33.94
CA TYR A 10 4.64 9.19 -33.08
C TYR A 10 4.19 7.73 -33.14
N VAL A 11 5.18 6.87 -33.35
CA VAL A 11 5.27 5.53 -32.79
C VAL A 11 4.44 5.39 -31.50
N GLN A 12 3.44 4.51 -31.53
CA GLN A 12 2.69 4.16 -30.32
C GLN A 12 3.40 3.04 -29.55
N LEU A 13 4.47 3.40 -28.84
CA LEU A 13 5.05 2.54 -27.82
C LEU A 13 4.10 2.49 -26.62
N GLN A 14 3.71 1.30 -26.19
CA GLN A 14 2.92 1.13 -24.98
C GLN A 14 3.62 0.19 -24.02
N ILE A 15 4.05 0.72 -22.88
CA ILE A 15 4.76 0.00 -21.82
C ILE A 15 3.91 -0.01 -20.54
N ASN A 16 4.08 -1.05 -19.73
CA ASN A 16 3.40 -1.18 -18.45
C ASN A 16 4.41 -1.32 -17.32
N GLY A 17 4.13 -0.65 -16.21
CA GLY A 17 5.07 -0.48 -15.11
C GLY A 17 4.44 0.22 -13.92
N GLU A 18 5.21 0.33 -12.85
CA GLU A 18 4.85 1.03 -11.61
C GLU A 18 5.79 2.22 -11.40
N LEU A 19 5.25 3.38 -11.01
CA LEU A 19 6.06 4.53 -10.65
C LEU A 19 6.40 4.46 -9.16
N ILE A 20 7.68 4.47 -8.81
CA ILE A 20 8.14 4.40 -7.43
C ILE A 20 9.06 5.56 -7.08
N VAL A 21 9.12 5.91 -5.80
CA VAL A 21 10.12 6.83 -5.26
C VAL A 21 10.93 6.08 -4.22
N TRP A 22 12.26 6.11 -4.34
CA TRP A 22 13.16 5.55 -3.35
C TRP A 22 13.51 6.61 -2.29
N GLU A 23 13.51 6.21 -1.02
CA GLU A 23 14.01 7.01 0.09
C GLU A 23 14.75 6.07 1.06
N ARG A 24 16.05 6.33 1.28
CA ARG A 24 16.90 5.54 2.19
C ARG A 24 16.84 4.02 1.93
N GLY A 25 16.88 3.63 0.66
CA GLY A 25 16.88 2.22 0.23
C GLY A 25 15.51 1.53 0.25
N ARG A 26 14.41 2.26 0.49
CA ARG A 26 13.05 1.71 0.52
C ARG A 26 12.12 2.49 -0.39
N THR A 27 11.08 1.85 -0.90
CA THR A 27 10.00 2.53 -1.60
C THR A 27 9.24 3.44 -0.62
N ASN A 28 8.87 4.64 -1.07
CA ASN A 28 8.12 5.59 -0.27
C ASN A 28 6.89 6.09 -1.06
N PHE A 29 5.75 5.46 -0.78
CA PHE A 29 4.47 5.79 -1.40
C PHE A 29 3.99 7.20 -1.06
N ALA A 30 4.24 7.67 0.18
CA ALA A 30 3.86 9.02 0.58
C ALA A 30 4.56 10.10 -0.28
N GLN A 31 5.79 9.84 -0.74
CA GLN A 31 6.49 10.75 -1.65
C GLN A 31 5.90 10.75 -3.05
N LEU A 32 5.48 9.59 -3.54
CA LEU A 32 4.77 9.50 -4.81
C LEU A 32 3.44 10.26 -4.74
N HIS A 33 2.68 10.09 -3.66
CA HIS A 33 1.44 10.83 -3.43
C HIS A 33 1.68 12.34 -3.39
N ARG A 34 2.71 12.80 -2.66
CA ARG A 34 3.11 14.22 -2.62
C ARG A 34 3.39 14.79 -4.01
N ARG A 35 3.96 14.01 -4.94
CA ARG A 35 4.13 14.45 -6.34
C ARG A 35 2.78 14.65 -7.01
N VAL A 36 1.89 13.67 -6.93
CA VAL A 36 0.55 13.72 -7.57
C VAL A 36 -0.26 14.92 -7.07
N THR A 37 -0.15 15.25 -5.78
CA THR A 37 -0.90 16.36 -5.16
C THR A 37 -0.15 17.71 -5.16
N ALA A 38 1.05 17.80 -5.75
CA ALA A 38 1.90 19.00 -5.66
C ALA A 38 1.35 20.21 -6.44
N GLY A 39 0.40 20.02 -7.36
CA GLY A 39 -0.14 21.10 -8.19
C GLY A 39 0.96 21.87 -8.92
N ARG A 40 1.03 23.19 -8.70
CA ARG A 40 2.05 24.07 -9.33
C ARG A 40 3.49 23.74 -8.92
N ASP A 41 3.68 23.09 -7.78
CA ASP A 41 5.01 22.72 -7.27
C ASP A 41 5.55 21.41 -7.86
N LEU A 42 4.80 20.74 -8.75
CA LEU A 42 5.15 19.42 -9.29
C LEU A 42 6.58 19.34 -9.80
N LEU A 43 7.03 20.32 -10.61
CA LEU A 43 8.38 20.30 -11.19
C LEU A 43 9.48 20.40 -10.13
N ARG A 44 9.25 21.14 -9.04
CA ARG A 44 10.19 21.24 -7.92
C ARG A 44 10.25 19.92 -7.15
N VAL A 45 9.10 19.40 -6.73
CA VAL A 45 9.00 18.13 -6.00
C VAL A 45 9.58 16.98 -6.83
N ALA A 46 9.34 16.99 -8.14
CA ALA A 46 9.84 15.97 -9.05
C ALA A 46 11.37 15.94 -9.17
N ARG A 47 12.02 17.12 -9.10
CA ARG A 47 13.48 17.27 -9.12
C ARG A 47 14.12 16.90 -7.78
N GLU A 48 13.50 17.33 -6.67
CA GLU A 48 13.98 17.00 -5.32
C GLU A 48 13.88 15.50 -5.02
N ARG A 49 12.86 14.84 -5.57
CA ARG A 49 12.57 13.41 -5.37
C ARG A 49 12.27 12.75 -6.71
N PRO A 50 13.30 12.34 -7.46
CA PRO A 50 13.13 11.64 -8.72
C PRO A 50 12.39 10.32 -8.52
N ALA A 51 11.37 10.09 -9.35
CA ALA A 51 10.70 8.80 -9.40
C ALA A 51 11.38 7.89 -10.44
N HIS A 52 11.24 6.59 -10.23
CA HIS A 52 11.68 5.53 -11.14
C HIS A 52 10.44 4.86 -11.69
N TYR A 53 10.39 4.64 -12.99
CA TYR A 53 9.35 3.85 -13.63
C TYR A 53 9.86 2.43 -13.81
N VAL A 54 9.32 1.51 -13.01
CA VAL A 54 9.74 0.11 -12.97
C VAL A 54 8.84 -0.70 -13.88
N LEU A 55 9.40 -1.21 -14.95
CA LEU A 55 8.70 -1.74 -16.11
C LEU A 55 8.62 -3.26 -16.09
N PHE A 56 7.44 -3.81 -16.34
CA PHE A 56 7.19 -5.25 -16.29
C PHE A 56 6.48 -5.83 -17.52
N ASP A 57 6.00 -5.02 -18.46
CA ASP A 57 5.40 -5.52 -19.71
C ASP A 57 5.52 -4.51 -20.88
N LEU A 58 5.50 -5.03 -22.09
CA LEU A 58 5.44 -4.27 -23.35
C LEU A 58 4.20 -4.68 -24.12
N LEU A 59 3.34 -3.71 -24.43
CA LEU A 59 2.01 -3.92 -24.99
C LEU A 59 1.93 -3.53 -26.48
N ALA A 60 2.72 -2.54 -26.89
CA ALA A 60 2.95 -2.19 -28.28
C ALA A 60 4.41 -1.79 -28.47
N ASP A 61 5.01 -2.17 -29.60
CA ASP A 61 6.44 -1.92 -29.87
C ASP A 61 6.72 -0.51 -30.44
N ALA A 62 8.00 -0.21 -30.67
CA ALA A 62 8.44 1.05 -31.24
C ALA A 62 8.05 1.25 -32.73
N GLY A 63 7.38 0.28 -33.36
CA GLY A 63 6.73 0.46 -34.65
C GLY A 63 5.23 0.78 -34.53
N GLY A 64 4.69 0.80 -33.31
CA GLY A 64 3.25 0.92 -33.05
C GLY A 64 2.47 -0.39 -33.21
N HIS A 65 3.15 -1.53 -33.36
CA HIS A 65 2.45 -2.81 -33.45
C HIS A 65 2.00 -3.27 -32.08
N VAL A 66 0.69 -3.51 -31.94
CA VAL A 66 0.09 -4.06 -30.73
C VAL A 66 0.47 -5.55 -30.59
N ILE A 67 1.12 -5.92 -29.49
CA ILE A 67 1.69 -7.25 -29.27
C ILE A 67 1.06 -8.01 -28.10
N LEU A 68 -0.15 -7.63 -27.67
CA LEU A 68 -0.88 -8.28 -26.56
C LEU A 68 -1.04 -9.80 -26.73
N ASN A 69 -1.09 -10.25 -27.98
CA ASN A 69 -1.25 -11.64 -28.38
C ASN A 69 0.02 -12.51 -28.23
N LEU A 70 1.19 -11.90 -28.05
CA LEU A 70 2.42 -12.64 -27.84
C LEU A 70 2.47 -13.20 -26.41
N PRO A 71 3.13 -14.36 -26.18
CA PRO A 71 3.47 -14.85 -24.85
C PRO A 71 4.22 -13.81 -24.02
N LEU A 72 4.00 -13.78 -22.70
CA LEU A 72 4.70 -12.89 -21.77
C LEU A 72 6.22 -12.98 -21.91
N ALA A 73 6.78 -14.18 -22.09
CA ALA A 73 8.22 -14.36 -22.29
C ALA A 73 8.75 -13.57 -23.51
N GLN A 74 8.00 -13.54 -24.60
CA GLN A 74 8.40 -12.80 -25.81
C GLN A 74 8.24 -11.29 -25.62
N ARG A 75 7.16 -10.84 -24.97
CA ARG A 75 6.96 -9.42 -24.64
C ARG A 75 8.06 -8.92 -23.70
N ARG A 76 8.46 -9.75 -22.73
CA ARG A 76 9.55 -9.45 -21.80
C ARG A 76 10.90 -9.32 -22.50
N ALA A 77 11.26 -10.25 -23.38
CA ALA A 77 12.51 -10.16 -24.14
C ALA A 77 12.59 -8.88 -25.00
N ARG A 78 11.47 -8.46 -25.61
CA ARG A 78 11.40 -7.20 -26.35
C ARG A 78 11.53 -5.97 -25.44
N LEU A 79 10.93 -6.01 -24.25
CA LEU A 79 11.09 -4.94 -23.25
C LEU A 79 12.54 -4.84 -22.77
N GLU A 80 13.22 -5.96 -22.57
CA GLU A 80 14.64 -6.00 -22.20
C GLU A 80 15.53 -5.37 -23.26
N GLN A 81 15.30 -5.70 -24.53
CA GLN A 81 16.00 -5.07 -25.65
C GLN A 81 15.72 -3.57 -25.74
N LEU A 82 14.47 -3.15 -25.54
CA LEU A 82 14.08 -1.74 -25.56
C LEU A 82 14.79 -0.93 -24.44
N LEU A 83 15.07 -1.55 -23.31
CA LEU A 83 15.64 -0.89 -22.13
C LEU A 83 17.14 -1.08 -21.96
N ALA A 84 17.83 -1.71 -22.91
CA ALA A 84 19.26 -2.00 -22.82
C ALA A 84 20.11 -0.74 -22.55
N ASP A 85 19.76 0.38 -23.19
CA ASP A 85 20.44 1.68 -23.05
C ASP A 85 19.57 2.74 -22.35
N ALA A 86 18.54 2.30 -21.61
CA ALA A 86 17.64 3.20 -20.93
C ALA A 86 18.31 3.88 -19.72
N PRO A 87 17.91 5.12 -19.38
CA PRO A 87 18.40 5.78 -18.19
C PRO A 87 17.97 5.02 -16.93
N ALA A 88 18.74 5.13 -15.84
CA ALA A 88 18.49 4.38 -14.60
C ALA A 88 17.08 4.57 -14.00
N GLN A 89 16.40 5.68 -14.32
CA GLN A 89 15.02 5.93 -13.92
C GLN A 89 14.00 5.01 -14.61
N LEU A 90 14.37 4.34 -15.70
CA LEU A 90 13.57 3.31 -16.37
C LEU A 90 14.24 1.96 -16.11
N THR A 91 13.72 1.19 -15.17
CA THR A 91 14.34 -0.07 -14.74
C THR A 91 13.36 -1.22 -14.95
N LEU A 92 13.85 -2.38 -15.35
CA LEU A 92 13.05 -3.59 -15.41
C LEU A 92 12.70 -4.09 -14.01
N THR A 93 11.45 -4.51 -13.78
CA THR A 93 11.12 -5.29 -12.58
C THR A 93 11.95 -6.58 -12.58
N PRO A 94 12.58 -6.96 -11.45
CA PRO A 94 13.21 -8.27 -11.28
C PRO A 94 12.20 -9.40 -11.52
N GLN A 95 12.64 -10.46 -12.19
CA GLN A 95 11.82 -11.62 -12.50
C GLN A 95 12.65 -12.90 -12.29
N THR A 96 12.02 -13.95 -11.81
CA THR A 96 12.66 -15.25 -11.60
C THR A 96 11.67 -16.40 -11.76
N ALA A 97 12.19 -17.56 -12.12
CA ALA A 97 11.48 -18.84 -12.04
C ALA A 97 11.97 -19.70 -10.86
N ASP A 98 13.01 -19.26 -10.13
CA ASP A 98 13.52 -20.00 -8.97
C ASP A 98 12.70 -19.68 -7.71
N MET A 99 11.99 -20.68 -7.22
CA MET A 99 11.17 -20.57 -6.01
C MET A 99 11.98 -20.24 -4.75
N ARG A 100 13.28 -20.56 -4.69
CA ARG A 100 14.14 -20.12 -3.57
C ARG A 100 14.33 -18.61 -3.61
N GLN A 101 14.55 -18.04 -4.79
CA GLN A 101 14.67 -16.59 -4.95
C GLN A 101 13.34 -15.87 -4.69
N VAL A 102 12.21 -16.45 -5.12
CA VAL A 102 10.88 -15.93 -4.74
C VAL A 102 10.70 -15.90 -3.23
N SER A 103 11.11 -16.96 -2.53
CA SER A 103 11.02 -17.05 -1.07
C SER A 103 11.91 -16.01 -0.40
N ASP A 104 13.14 -15.82 -0.88
CA ASP A 104 14.03 -14.76 -0.42
C ASP A 104 13.43 -13.36 -0.60
N TRP A 105 12.83 -13.08 -1.76
CA TRP A 105 12.18 -11.79 -2.00
C TRP A 105 11.01 -11.57 -1.03
N LEU A 106 10.16 -12.58 -0.82
CA LEU A 106 9.04 -12.48 0.11
C LEU A 106 9.50 -12.27 1.55
N LEU A 107 10.56 -12.94 2.00
CA LEU A 107 11.00 -12.86 3.39
C LEU A 107 11.89 -11.64 3.68
N ASN A 108 12.81 -11.31 2.77
CA ASN A 108 13.87 -10.34 3.03
C ASN A 108 13.64 -9.01 2.30
N TRP A 109 13.19 -9.04 1.03
CA TRP A 109 13.03 -7.81 0.25
C TRP A 109 11.78 -7.03 0.60
N THR A 110 10.68 -7.70 0.95
CA THR A 110 9.45 -6.98 1.31
C THR A 110 9.67 -6.09 2.54
N VAL A 111 10.34 -6.63 3.56
CA VAL A 111 10.71 -5.91 4.77
C VAL A 111 11.80 -4.87 4.47
N ALA A 112 12.88 -5.24 3.77
CA ALA A 112 14.00 -4.32 3.55
C ALA A 112 13.64 -3.19 2.58
N ALA A 113 13.10 -3.49 1.40
CA ALA A 113 12.90 -2.53 0.31
C ALA A 113 11.51 -1.86 0.32
N GLY A 114 10.57 -2.29 1.19
CA GLY A 114 9.20 -1.76 1.20
C GLY A 114 8.35 -2.24 0.02
N ILE A 115 8.72 -3.36 -0.58
CA ILE A 115 7.95 -4.01 -1.65
C ILE A 115 6.83 -4.82 -0.99
N GLU A 116 5.61 -4.70 -1.48
CA GLU A 116 4.44 -5.39 -0.89
C GLU A 116 4.50 -6.91 -1.06
N GLY A 117 5.09 -7.39 -2.14
CA GLY A 117 5.18 -8.80 -2.46
C GLY A 117 5.55 -9.08 -3.92
N VAL A 118 5.19 -10.27 -4.39
CA VAL A 118 5.49 -10.77 -5.73
C VAL A 118 4.21 -11.01 -6.54
N VAL A 119 4.30 -10.90 -7.86
CA VAL A 119 3.23 -11.25 -8.80
C VAL A 119 3.70 -12.43 -9.65
N SER A 120 2.91 -13.50 -9.68
CA SER A 120 3.11 -14.65 -10.54
C SER A 120 2.25 -14.54 -11.80
N LYS A 121 2.89 -14.73 -12.95
CA LYS A 121 2.27 -14.71 -14.28
C LYS A 121 2.75 -15.93 -15.06
N ARG A 122 1.89 -16.51 -15.90
CA ARG A 122 2.33 -17.59 -16.80
C ARG A 122 3.14 -17.02 -17.96
N LEU A 123 4.28 -17.63 -18.28
CA LEU A 123 5.17 -17.19 -19.35
C LEU A 123 4.55 -17.30 -20.75
N ASP A 124 3.64 -18.26 -20.93
CA ASP A 124 2.91 -18.51 -22.17
C ASP A 124 1.63 -17.67 -22.31
N SER A 125 1.26 -16.89 -21.29
CA SER A 125 0.02 -16.09 -21.31
C SER A 125 0.09 -14.87 -22.22
N ARG A 126 -1.06 -14.59 -22.85
CA ARG A 126 -1.34 -13.33 -23.55
C ARG A 126 -1.69 -12.24 -22.54
N TYR A 127 -1.58 -10.99 -22.94
CA TYR A 127 -2.09 -9.87 -22.17
C TYR A 127 -3.58 -9.71 -22.45
N GLU A 128 -4.41 -9.78 -21.41
CA GLU A 128 -5.86 -9.62 -21.51
C GLU A 128 -6.30 -8.34 -20.79
N PRO A 129 -6.52 -7.22 -21.51
CA PRO A 129 -6.96 -5.97 -20.89
C PRO A 129 -8.23 -6.16 -20.05
N GLY A 130 -8.22 -5.66 -18.82
CA GLY A 130 -9.35 -5.76 -17.90
C GLY A 130 -9.53 -7.12 -17.21
N ARG A 131 -8.71 -8.13 -17.52
CA ARG A 131 -8.74 -9.44 -16.84
C ARG A 131 -7.53 -9.63 -15.93
N ARG A 132 -7.76 -10.23 -14.76
CA ARG A 132 -6.67 -10.65 -13.86
C ARG A 132 -6.19 -12.04 -14.26
N GLY A 133 -5.20 -12.09 -15.16
CA GLY A 133 -4.50 -13.32 -15.55
C GLY A 133 -3.26 -13.66 -14.70
N TRP A 134 -3.22 -13.19 -13.45
CA TRP A 134 -2.05 -13.27 -12.57
C TRP A 134 -2.46 -13.44 -11.11
N SER A 135 -1.54 -13.96 -10.29
CA SER A 135 -1.71 -14.13 -8.83
C SER A 135 -0.73 -13.24 -8.08
N LYS A 136 -1.17 -12.58 -7.02
CA LYS A 136 -0.33 -11.73 -6.16
C LYS A 136 -0.14 -12.39 -4.81
N PHE A 137 1.11 -12.50 -4.38
CA PHE A 137 1.52 -13.03 -3.09
C PHE A 137 2.17 -11.91 -2.31
N ARG A 138 1.70 -11.66 -1.09
CA ARG A 138 2.18 -10.56 -0.25
C ARG A 138 2.69 -11.11 1.05
N THR A 139 3.69 -10.45 1.62
CA THR A 139 4.15 -10.79 2.96
C THR A 139 3.24 -10.11 3.97
N ARG A 140 2.58 -10.93 4.79
CA ARG A 140 1.77 -10.47 5.90
C ARG A 140 2.68 -10.24 7.10
N ILE A 141 2.70 -9.02 7.62
CA ILE A 141 3.31 -8.76 8.92
C ILE A 141 2.19 -8.74 9.94
N VAL A 142 2.10 -9.86 10.64
CA VAL A 142 1.24 -10.00 11.80
C VAL A 142 1.88 -9.24 12.96
N THR A 143 1.10 -8.39 13.60
CA THR A 143 1.50 -7.79 14.86
C THR A 143 0.36 -7.73 15.85
N GLU A 144 0.67 -7.68 17.14
CA GLU A 144 -0.32 -7.43 18.17
C GLU A 144 -0.60 -5.92 18.30
N ALA A 145 -1.87 -5.58 18.51
CA ALA A 145 -2.32 -4.25 18.86
C ALA A 145 -3.44 -4.32 19.90
N ILE A 146 -3.58 -3.26 20.70
CA ILE A 146 -4.60 -3.18 21.74
C ILE A 146 -5.80 -2.42 21.19
N ILE A 147 -7.00 -2.94 21.39
CA ILE A 147 -8.22 -2.24 21.04
C ILE A 147 -8.51 -1.19 22.12
N GLY A 148 -8.45 0.09 21.76
CA GLY A 148 -8.80 1.21 22.65
C GLY A 148 -10.14 1.87 22.33
N GLY A 149 -10.80 1.44 21.25
CA GLY A 149 -12.14 1.95 20.94
C GLY A 149 -12.75 1.28 19.73
N VAL A 150 -14.04 1.55 19.51
CA VAL A 150 -14.78 1.07 18.33
C VAL A 150 -15.65 2.18 17.74
N THR A 151 -15.90 2.12 16.44
CA THR A 151 -17.07 2.81 15.86
C THR A 151 -18.30 1.91 15.94
N GLY A 152 -19.51 2.48 15.92
CA GLY A 152 -20.73 1.75 16.26
C GLY A 152 -20.91 1.67 17.79
N SER A 153 -21.29 0.50 18.30
CA SER A 153 -21.42 0.24 19.74
C SER A 153 -20.54 -0.94 20.17
N ILE A 154 -20.32 -1.10 21.48
CA ILE A 154 -19.60 -2.27 22.03
C ILE A 154 -20.30 -3.58 21.63
N SER A 155 -21.63 -3.62 21.67
CA SER A 155 -22.44 -4.79 21.29
C SER A 155 -22.50 -5.04 19.78
N ARG A 156 -22.14 -4.05 18.96
CA ARG A 156 -22.18 -4.14 17.49
C ARG A 156 -21.07 -3.27 16.91
N PRO A 157 -19.79 -3.65 17.12
CA PRO A 157 -18.67 -2.84 16.66
C PRO A 157 -18.65 -2.82 15.13
N GLU A 158 -18.25 -1.71 14.53
CA GLU A 158 -18.12 -1.59 13.07
C GLU A 158 -16.68 -1.63 12.60
N THR A 159 -15.81 -0.97 13.34
CA THR A 159 -14.35 -0.98 13.16
C THR A 159 -13.72 -0.87 14.52
N VAL A 160 -12.49 -1.37 14.67
CA VAL A 160 -11.68 -1.20 15.88
C VAL A 160 -10.66 -0.08 15.69
N LEU A 161 -10.43 0.67 16.76
CA LEU A 161 -9.38 1.67 16.89
C LEU A 161 -8.25 1.05 17.70
N LEU A 162 -7.07 1.01 17.10
CA LEU A 162 -5.94 0.22 17.55
C LEU A 162 -4.85 1.11 18.13
N GLY A 163 -4.20 0.60 19.16
CA GLY A 163 -3.08 1.27 19.81
C GLY A 163 -1.96 0.33 20.22
N ARG A 164 -0.84 0.92 20.62
CA ARG A 164 0.29 0.22 21.22
C ARG A 164 0.80 0.97 22.44
N PHE A 165 1.04 0.27 23.54
CA PHE A 165 1.72 0.87 24.68
C PHE A 165 3.16 1.24 24.31
N VAL A 166 3.51 2.51 24.49
CA VAL A 166 4.90 2.96 24.46
C VAL A 166 5.48 2.97 25.87
N ARG A 167 6.81 3.08 26.00
CA ARG A 167 7.45 3.20 27.31
C ARG A 167 6.78 4.33 28.11
N ARG A 168 6.43 4.06 29.37
CA ARG A 168 5.60 4.88 30.30
C ARG A 168 4.08 4.67 30.23
N GLY A 169 3.59 3.54 29.72
CA GLY A 169 2.17 3.15 29.87
C GLY A 169 1.18 4.01 29.07
N ARG A 170 1.67 4.81 28.11
CA ARG A 170 0.80 5.59 27.22
C ARG A 170 0.39 4.73 26.03
N LEU A 171 -0.91 4.60 25.80
CA LEU A 171 -1.45 3.92 24.61
C LEU A 171 -1.39 4.88 23.42
N ARG A 172 -0.47 4.67 22.49
CA ARG A 172 -0.37 5.47 21.26
C ARG A 172 -1.31 4.90 20.20
N TYR A 173 -2.17 5.72 19.61
CA TYR A 173 -3.00 5.32 18.47
C TYR A 173 -2.13 4.90 17.28
N THR A 174 -2.44 3.76 16.66
CA THR A 174 -1.69 3.19 15.55
C THR A 174 -2.52 3.06 14.27
N GLY A 175 -3.85 3.01 14.36
CA GLY A 175 -4.69 2.97 13.18
C GLY A 175 -6.10 2.48 13.47
N ARG A 176 -6.87 2.36 12.39
CA ARG A 176 -8.25 1.86 12.37
C ARG A 176 -8.32 0.65 11.45
N SER A 177 -9.10 -0.36 11.84
CA SER A 177 -9.35 -1.51 10.98
C SER A 177 -10.25 -1.17 9.80
N HIS A 178 -10.25 -2.03 8.79
CA HIS A 178 -11.37 -2.12 7.87
C HIS A 178 -12.67 -2.52 8.60
N PRO A 179 -13.85 -2.32 7.96
CA PRO A 179 -15.12 -2.80 8.47
C PRO A 179 -15.06 -4.29 8.85
N LEU A 180 -15.47 -4.60 10.08
CA LEU A 180 -15.48 -5.97 10.61
C LEU A 180 -16.53 -6.83 9.90
N THR A 181 -16.21 -8.10 9.69
CA THR A 181 -17.16 -9.12 9.24
C THR A 181 -18.20 -9.43 10.32
N LEU A 182 -19.32 -10.07 9.98
CA LEU A 182 -20.36 -10.41 10.96
C LEU A 182 -19.81 -11.27 12.11
N ASP A 183 -18.98 -12.26 11.80
CA ASP A 183 -18.39 -13.16 12.80
C ASP A 183 -17.42 -12.42 13.71
N GLN A 184 -16.57 -11.54 13.15
CA GLN A 184 -15.66 -10.70 13.94
C GLN A 184 -16.42 -9.76 14.89
N ARG A 185 -17.57 -9.23 14.45
CA ARG A 185 -18.41 -8.37 15.28
C ARG A 185 -18.99 -9.12 16.47
N ALA A 186 -19.51 -10.33 16.23
CA ALA A 186 -20.05 -11.18 17.29
C ALA A 186 -18.96 -11.54 18.29
N ALA A 187 -17.81 -12.03 17.82
CA ALA A 187 -16.69 -12.39 18.68
C ALA A 187 -16.17 -11.21 19.51
N LEU A 188 -16.00 -10.03 18.91
CA LEU A 188 -15.53 -8.85 19.64
C LEU A 188 -16.56 -8.30 20.62
N ALA A 189 -17.85 -8.39 20.32
CA ALA A 189 -18.90 -7.92 21.24
C ALA A 189 -18.88 -8.65 22.59
N GLU A 190 -18.43 -9.91 22.62
CA GLU A 190 -18.30 -10.71 23.85
C GLU A 190 -17.04 -10.35 24.65
N LEU A 191 -15.99 -9.84 23.99
CA LEU A 191 -14.69 -9.56 24.61
C LEU A 191 -14.55 -8.11 25.07
N LEU A 192 -15.23 -7.18 24.41
CA LEU A 192 -15.11 -5.75 24.67
C LEU A 192 -15.93 -5.35 25.89
N SER A 193 -15.34 -4.50 26.73
CA SER A 193 -15.98 -3.94 27.93
C SER A 193 -15.84 -2.43 27.95
N PRO A 194 -16.78 -1.68 28.56
CA PRO A 194 -16.63 -0.24 28.73
C PRO A 194 -15.42 0.09 29.63
N PRO A 195 -14.83 1.29 29.51
CA PRO A 195 -13.70 1.70 30.35
C PRO A 195 -14.08 1.69 31.83
N ARG A 196 -13.20 1.18 32.69
CA ARG A 196 -13.37 1.30 34.13
C ARG A 196 -13.19 2.76 34.54
N ILE A 197 -14.08 3.25 35.40
CA ILE A 197 -13.97 4.60 35.98
C ILE A 197 -13.00 4.52 37.18
N PRO A 198 -11.79 5.10 37.09
CA PRO A 198 -10.85 5.06 38.19
C PRO A 198 -11.26 6.04 39.29
N ARG A 199 -10.84 5.77 40.54
CA ARG A 199 -11.02 6.70 41.67
C ARG A 199 -10.22 8.00 41.49
N HIS A 200 -9.09 7.94 40.76
CA HIS A 200 -8.25 9.08 40.41
C HIS A 200 -7.69 8.90 38.98
N GLY A 201 -7.62 9.97 38.19
CA GLY A 201 -7.09 9.96 36.83
C GLY A 201 -8.17 9.91 35.73
N THR A 202 -7.73 9.76 34.48
CA THR A 202 -8.62 9.69 33.30
C THR A 202 -9.13 8.25 33.10
N ALA A 203 -10.42 8.09 32.83
CA ALA A 203 -11.03 6.78 32.58
C ALA A 203 -10.47 6.05 31.36
N HIS A 204 -9.92 6.79 30.39
CA HIS A 204 -9.40 6.23 29.16
C HIS A 204 -8.15 7.00 28.68
N PRO A 205 -7.13 6.31 28.11
CA PRO A 205 -5.87 6.94 27.68
C PRO A 205 -6.00 7.82 26.42
N TRP A 206 -7.10 7.71 25.68
CA TRP A 206 -7.37 8.53 24.49
C TRP A 206 -8.46 9.58 24.77
N PRO A 207 -8.40 10.75 24.12
CA PRO A 207 -9.48 11.74 24.20
C PRO A 207 -10.74 11.25 23.48
N GLN A 208 -11.88 11.92 23.73
CA GLN A 208 -13.14 11.70 23.02
C GLN A 208 -13.71 13.06 22.59
N PRO A 209 -13.94 13.28 21.28
CA PRO A 209 -13.65 12.41 20.13
C PRO A 209 -12.14 12.21 19.87
N LEU A 210 -11.79 11.26 18.99
CA LEU A 210 -10.39 11.05 18.59
C LEU A 210 -9.94 12.19 17.68
N PRO A 211 -8.75 12.80 17.86
CA PRO A 211 -8.38 13.99 17.11
C PRO A 211 -8.17 13.67 15.63
N ALA A 212 -8.61 14.57 14.74
CA ALA A 212 -8.41 14.41 13.29
C ALA A 212 -6.93 14.28 12.88
N SER A 213 -6.04 14.93 13.64
CA SER A 213 -4.59 14.83 13.44
C SER A 213 -4.03 13.42 13.69
N TRP A 214 -4.78 12.54 14.37
CA TRP A 214 -4.40 11.15 14.61
C TRP A 214 -4.96 10.21 13.52
N THR A 215 -6.11 10.51 12.94
CA THR A 215 -6.80 9.66 11.94
C THR A 215 -6.25 9.82 10.52
N GLY A 216 -5.47 10.87 10.25
CA GLY A 216 -4.82 11.09 8.96
C GLY A 216 -5.77 11.56 7.84
N GLN A 217 -6.96 12.05 8.18
CA GLN A 217 -7.87 12.68 7.22
C GLN A 217 -7.31 14.04 6.78
N LEU A 218 -6.92 14.16 5.51
CA LEU A 218 -6.28 15.36 4.96
C LEU A 218 -7.26 16.33 4.28
N ASP A 219 -8.29 15.80 3.61
CA ASP A 219 -9.20 16.63 2.82
C ASP A 219 -10.26 17.36 3.66
N ARG A 220 -10.61 16.80 4.83
CA ARG A 220 -11.49 17.38 5.87
C ARG A 220 -11.16 16.77 7.24
N PRO A 221 -10.26 17.39 8.03
CA PRO A 221 -9.86 16.84 9.31
C PRO A 221 -10.99 17.01 10.34
N GLU A 222 -11.84 15.99 10.46
CA GLU A 222 -12.91 15.95 11.47
C GLU A 222 -12.51 15.01 12.63
N PRO A 223 -12.69 15.42 13.89
CA PRO A 223 -12.51 14.50 15.02
C PRO A 223 -13.45 13.30 14.86
N LEU A 224 -12.94 12.09 15.06
CA LEU A 224 -13.70 10.85 14.88
C LEU A 224 -14.47 10.54 16.18
N PRO A 225 -15.82 10.56 16.16
CA PRO A 225 -16.61 10.04 17.27
C PRO A 225 -16.44 8.52 17.34
N TYR A 226 -16.28 8.01 18.56
CA TYR A 226 -16.10 6.59 18.82
C TYR A 226 -16.55 6.26 20.25
N VAL A 227 -16.73 4.96 20.50
CA VAL A 227 -17.00 4.41 21.82
C VAL A 227 -15.69 3.87 22.40
N GLN A 228 -15.29 4.42 23.55
CA GLN A 228 -14.13 3.93 24.29
C GLN A 228 -14.39 2.55 24.85
N VAL A 229 -13.35 1.72 24.92
CA VAL A 229 -13.39 0.40 25.57
C VAL A 229 -12.26 0.27 26.57
N GLU A 230 -12.36 -0.67 27.50
CA GLU A 230 -11.23 -1.02 28.35
C GLU A 230 -10.08 -1.58 27.48
N PRO A 231 -8.86 -0.98 27.52
CA PRO A 231 -7.77 -1.34 26.62
C PRO A 231 -7.03 -2.60 27.09
N THR A 232 -7.75 -3.71 27.22
CA THR A 232 -7.27 -5.02 27.69
C THR A 232 -7.32 -6.09 26.60
N VAL A 233 -8.15 -5.90 25.58
CA VAL A 233 -8.25 -6.84 24.45
C VAL A 233 -7.09 -6.61 23.49
N VAL A 234 -6.27 -7.65 23.30
CA VAL A 234 -5.22 -7.71 22.30
C VAL A 234 -5.79 -8.34 21.03
N ALA A 235 -5.65 -7.66 19.90
CA ALA A 235 -5.97 -8.17 18.59
C ALA A 235 -4.68 -8.45 17.82
N GLU A 236 -4.63 -9.61 17.20
CA GLU A 236 -3.69 -9.90 16.13
C GLU A 236 -4.14 -9.16 14.87
N ILE A 237 -3.24 -8.41 14.24
CA ILE A 237 -3.55 -7.59 13.07
C ILE A 237 -2.59 -7.84 11.91
N ASP A 238 -3.14 -7.84 10.69
CA ASP A 238 -2.38 -7.93 9.43
C ASP A 238 -2.22 -6.52 8.85
N ALA A 239 -0.97 -6.06 8.72
CA ALA A 239 -0.68 -4.72 8.24
C ALA A 239 0.08 -4.75 6.90
N ASP A 240 -0.46 -4.06 5.90
CA ASP A 240 0.25 -3.78 4.66
C ASP A 240 1.32 -2.70 4.94
N MET A 241 2.60 -3.02 4.69
CA MET A 241 3.73 -2.10 4.85
C MET A 241 3.78 -1.07 3.72
N ALA A 242 2.95 -0.04 3.78
CA ALA A 242 3.25 1.24 3.15
C ALA A 242 3.69 2.22 4.26
N LEU A 243 4.87 2.83 4.12
CA LEU A 243 5.28 3.95 4.97
C LEU A 243 4.33 5.13 4.75
N ASN A 244 3.21 5.13 5.46
CA ASN A 244 2.45 6.33 5.77
C ASN A 244 3.03 6.88 7.07
N THR A 245 3.73 8.01 7.02
CA THR A 245 4.09 8.79 8.20
C THR A 245 2.86 9.43 8.88
N GLY A 246 1.75 8.72 8.94
CA GLY A 246 0.45 9.14 9.45
C GLY A 246 -0.65 8.23 8.89
N ALA A 247 -1.24 7.41 9.77
CA ALA A 247 -2.38 6.52 9.55
C ALA A 247 -2.21 5.46 8.42
N GLY A 248 -1.94 4.21 8.83
CA GLY A 248 -2.12 3.02 8.00
C GLY A 248 -3.53 2.44 8.18
N ALA A 249 -4.10 1.90 7.10
CA ALA A 249 -5.27 1.04 7.18
C ALA A 249 -4.82 -0.40 7.49
N ILE A 250 -5.53 -1.04 8.41
CA ILE A 250 -5.15 -2.34 8.97
C ILE A 250 -6.16 -3.39 8.50
N GLY A 251 -5.67 -4.44 7.84
CA GLY A 251 -6.45 -5.61 7.44
C GLY A 251 -6.60 -6.58 8.60
N CYS A 252 -7.79 -7.15 8.77
CA CYS A 252 -7.98 -8.25 9.71
C CYS A 252 -8.13 -9.51 8.87
N GLY A 253 -7.13 -10.39 8.93
CA GLY A 253 -7.19 -11.71 8.31
C GLY A 253 -8.17 -12.63 9.04
N THR A 254 -8.80 -13.51 8.27
CA THR A 254 -9.71 -14.58 8.71
C THR A 254 -9.02 -15.65 9.54
#